data_AF-A0A7S3AEY9-F1
#
_entry.id   AF-A0A7S3AEY9-F1
#
_cell.length_a   1.000
_cell.length_b   1.000
_cell.length_c   1.000
_cell.angle_alpha   90.00
_cell.angle_beta   90.00
_cell.angle_gamma   90.00
#
_symmetry.space_group_name_H-M   'P 1'
#
loop_
_entity.id
_entity.type
_entity.pdbx_description
1 polymer ?
#
loop_
_entity_poly.entity_id
_entity_poly.type
_entity_poly.pdbx_seq_one_letter_code
_entity_poly.pdbx_strand_id
1 'polypeptide(L)'
;VIMSCPICFAASPVRAFVLPCTHTFCDRCAARFLWEKPACAVCRAPVISASPAWAVRNEPPESYAASILVVKHKGVTFEVDLDTNAHECAYERLSAMFQIPIDRLKLIQKGKLLPARGTPDLEDALRPGVTIQLM
;
A
#
# COMPACT_ATOMS: atom_id res chain seq x y z
N VAL A 1 2.27 -13.38 19.87
CA VAL A 1 2.44 -12.21 18.98
C VAL A 1 1.07 -11.59 18.80
N ILE A 2 0.91 -10.28 19.00
CA ILE A 2 -0.40 -9.61 18.90
C ILE A 2 -0.90 -9.80 17.46
N MET A 3 -1.90 -10.66 17.29
CA MET A 3 -2.47 -11.02 15.98
C MET A 3 -3.60 -10.07 15.55
N SER A 4 -3.85 -8.98 16.28
CA SER A 4 -4.93 -8.04 15.99
C SER A 4 -4.43 -6.69 15.52
N CYS A 5 -5.15 -6.03 14.62
CA CYS A 5 -4.84 -4.65 14.25
C CYS A 5 -5.19 -3.70 15.40
N PRO A 6 -4.27 -2.88 15.93
CA PRO A 6 -4.54 -2.01 17.07
C PRO A 6 -5.41 -0.78 16.74
N ILE A 7 -5.75 -0.57 15.46
CA ILE A 7 -6.59 0.56 15.01
C ILE A 7 -8.06 0.14 14.87
N CYS A 8 -8.32 -0.99 14.21
CA CYS A 8 -9.69 -1.49 13.99
C CYS A 8 -10.06 -2.69 14.85
N PHE A 9 -9.13 -3.21 15.66
CA PHE A 9 -9.29 -4.39 16.52
C PHE A 9 -9.66 -5.69 15.80
N ALA A 10 -9.54 -5.74 14.48
CA ALA A 10 -9.73 -6.96 13.71
C ALA A 10 -8.73 -8.03 14.18
N ALA A 11 -9.25 -9.23 14.46
CA ALA A 11 -8.47 -10.36 14.96
C ALA A 11 -7.47 -10.94 13.95
N SER A 12 -7.60 -10.58 12.67
CA SER A 12 -6.63 -10.86 11.61
C SER A 12 -6.51 -9.63 10.71
N PRO A 13 -5.35 -8.95 10.68
CA PRO A 13 -5.14 -7.80 9.82
C PRO A 13 -5.21 -8.16 8.34
N VAL A 14 -6.15 -7.53 7.64
CA VAL A 14 -6.30 -7.70 6.19
C VAL A 14 -5.11 -7.05 5.48
N ARG A 15 -4.48 -7.80 4.55
CA ARG A 15 -3.27 -7.40 3.80
C ARG A 15 -2.29 -6.67 4.71
N ALA A 16 -1.93 -7.35 5.81
CA ALA A 16 -1.24 -6.76 6.93
C ALA A 16 0.02 -5.99 6.49
N PHE A 17 0.21 -4.79 7.01
CA PHE A 17 1.42 -3.99 6.89
C PHE A 17 2.22 -4.06 8.18
N VAL A 18 3.53 -4.13 8.05
CA VAL A 18 4.48 -4.00 9.15
C VAL A 18 5.28 -2.72 8.97
N LEU A 19 5.41 -1.96 10.05
CA LEU A 19 6.21 -0.74 10.08
C LEU A 19 7.67 -1.06 10.49
N PRO A 20 8.63 -0.15 10.29
CA PRO A 20 10.02 -0.34 10.72
C PRO A 20 10.17 -0.61 12.23
N CYS A 21 9.22 -0.12 13.03
CA CYS A 21 9.12 -0.39 14.46
C CYS A 21 8.42 -1.72 14.80
N THR A 22 8.29 -2.63 13.84
CA THR A 22 7.74 -4.00 13.92
C THR A 22 6.27 -4.14 14.32
N HIS A 23 5.55 -3.03 14.49
CA HIS A 23 4.10 -3.05 14.71
C HIS A 23 3.33 -3.33 13.42
N THR A 24 2.29 -4.15 13.54
CA THR A 24 1.47 -4.65 12.42
C THR A 24 0.07 -4.03 12.41
N PHE A 25 -0.44 -3.70 11.24
CA PHE A 25 -1.76 -3.09 11.02
C PHE A 25 -2.41 -3.66 9.77
N CYS A 26 -3.72 -3.47 9.59
CA CYS A 26 -4.29 -3.60 8.24
C CYS A 26 -3.68 -2.52 7.33
N ASP A 27 -3.49 -2.81 6.05
CA ASP A 27 -3.00 -1.83 5.06
C ASP A 27 -3.78 -0.51 5.09
N ARG A 28 -5.11 -0.56 5.06
CA ARG A 28 -6.01 0.60 5.11
C ARG A 28 -5.85 1.40 6.40
N CYS A 29 -5.68 0.70 7.53
CA CYS A 29 -5.50 1.34 8.82
C CYS A 29 -4.15 2.05 8.90
N ALA A 30 -3.08 1.42 8.41
CA ALA A 30 -1.76 2.05 8.28
C ALA A 30 -1.82 3.25 7.34
N ALA A 31 -2.38 3.07 6.14
CA ALA A 31 -2.50 4.12 5.13
C ALA A 31 -3.21 5.35 5.69
N ARG A 32 -4.41 5.18 6.29
CA ARG A 32 -5.17 6.28 6.88
C ARG A 32 -4.39 7.01 7.98
N PHE A 33 -3.78 6.27 8.91
CA PHE A 33 -3.07 6.88 10.03
C PHE A 33 -1.81 7.63 9.57
N LEU A 34 -1.03 7.01 8.67
CA LEU A 34 0.19 7.59 8.12
C LEU A 34 -0.07 8.76 7.17
N TRP A 35 -1.27 8.82 6.57
CA TRP A 35 -1.71 9.96 5.77
C TRP A 35 -1.84 11.25 6.59
N GLU A 36 -2.29 11.12 7.84
CA GLU A 36 -2.44 12.23 8.78
C GLU A 36 -1.13 12.53 9.51
N LYS A 37 -0.44 11.49 10.00
CA LYS A 37 0.79 11.64 10.79
C LYS A 37 1.79 10.53 10.45
N PRO A 38 3.00 10.85 9.97
CA PRO A 38 4.03 9.86 9.62
C PRO A 38 4.74 9.29 10.87
N ALA A 39 3.97 8.69 11.78
CA ALA A 39 4.44 8.06 13.00
C ALA A 39 3.58 6.84 13.36
N CYS A 40 4.15 5.87 14.05
CA CYS A 40 3.44 4.68 14.48
C CYS A 40 2.34 5.01 15.51
N ALA A 41 1.14 4.48 15.32
CA ALA A 41 0.02 4.69 16.26
C ALA A 41 0.26 4.07 17.65
N VAL A 42 1.16 3.08 17.75
CA VAL A 42 1.44 2.36 19.00
C VAL A 42 2.60 3.00 19.76
N CYS A 43 3.80 3.00 19.18
CA CYS A 43 5.01 3.47 19.86
C CYS A 43 5.41 4.90 19.52
N ARG A 44 4.69 5.57 18.59
CA ARG A 44 4.96 6.94 18.13
C ARG A 44 6.32 7.16 17.45
N ALA A 45 7.07 6.10 17.16
CA ALA A 45 8.29 6.19 16.37
C ALA A 45 7.99 6.80 14.98
N PRO A 46 8.87 7.66 14.43
CA PRO A 46 8.74 8.18 13.08
C PRO A 46 8.68 7.04 12.05
N VAL A 47 7.87 7.22 11.01
CA VAL A 47 7.66 6.20 9.97
C VAL A 47 8.00 6.81 8.62
N ILE A 48 8.98 6.21 7.94
CA ILE A 48 9.38 6.58 6.57
C ILE A 48 8.93 5.56 5.53
N SER A 49 8.57 4.36 5.97
CA SER A 49 8.09 3.30 5.10
C SER A 49 7.08 2.39 5.78
N ALA A 50 6.26 1.70 4.98
CA ALA A 50 5.39 0.62 5.41
C ALA A 50 5.38 -0.46 4.34
N SER A 51 5.56 -1.72 4.76
CA SER A 51 5.69 -2.87 3.84
C SER A 51 4.67 -3.95 4.16
N PRO A 52 4.29 -4.80 3.20
CA PRO A 52 3.46 -5.96 3.48
C PRO A 52 4.16 -6.88 4.48
N ALA A 53 3.44 -7.35 5.50
CA ALA A 53 4.01 -8.18 6.55
C ALA A 53 4.60 -9.50 6.03
N TRP A 54 4.10 -9.99 4.89
CA TRP A 54 4.63 -11.16 4.21
C TRP A 54 5.99 -10.90 3.54
N ALA A 55 6.26 -9.66 3.11
CA ALA A 55 7.53 -9.30 2.46
C ALA A 55 8.72 -9.46 3.42
N VAL A 56 8.51 -9.24 4.72
CA VAL A 56 9.53 -9.49 5.76
C VAL A 56 9.89 -10.98 5.86
N ARG A 57 8.98 -11.87 5.48
CA ARG A 57 9.22 -13.33 5.45
C ARG A 57 9.76 -13.82 4.10
N ASN A 58 9.92 -12.93 3.12
CA ASN A 58 10.32 -13.23 1.74
C ASN A 58 9.42 -14.26 1.03
N GLU A 59 8.14 -14.35 1.40
CA GLU A 59 7.20 -15.28 0.80
C GLU A 59 5.84 -14.59 0.61
N PRO A 60 5.32 -14.49 -0.63
CA PRO A 60 3.98 -13.95 -0.87
C PRO A 60 2.91 -14.86 -0.23
N PRO A 61 1.70 -14.36 0.04
CA PRO A 61 0.65 -15.20 0.58
C PRO A 61 0.35 -16.38 -0.35
N GLU A 62 0.20 -17.59 0.18
CA GLU A 62 -0.13 -18.80 -0.61
C GLU A 62 -1.36 -18.60 -1.52
N SER A 63 -2.26 -17.70 -1.13
CA SER A 63 -3.46 -17.34 -1.87
C SER A 63 -3.22 -16.62 -3.21
N TYR A 64 -2.07 -15.95 -3.40
CA TYR A 64 -1.78 -15.23 -4.66
C TYR A 64 -0.29 -14.94 -4.89
N ALA A 65 0.10 -14.87 -6.17
CA ALA A 65 1.36 -14.26 -6.55
C ALA A 65 1.24 -12.72 -6.45
N ALA A 66 2.25 -12.09 -5.86
CA ALA A 66 2.23 -10.66 -5.57
C ALA A 66 3.34 -9.91 -6.33
N SER A 67 2.97 -8.79 -6.93
CA SER A 67 3.94 -7.77 -7.37
C SER A 67 3.90 -6.57 -6.43
N ILE A 68 5.02 -5.84 -6.30
CA ILE A 68 5.10 -4.66 -5.44
C ILE A 68 5.07 -3.39 -6.28
N LEU A 69 4.14 -2.50 -5.94
CA LEU A 69 4.07 -1.12 -6.39
C LEU A 69 4.55 -0.22 -5.26
N VAL A 70 5.55 0.62 -5.52
CA VAL A 70 6.07 1.55 -4.52
C VAL A 70 5.31 2.86 -4.62
N VAL A 71 4.62 3.27 -3.56
CA VAL A 71 3.79 4.47 -3.54
C VAL A 71 4.34 5.47 -2.53
N LYS A 72 4.64 6.68 -2.98
CA LYS A 72 5.14 7.76 -2.11
C LYS A 72 4.05 8.79 -1.85
N HIS A 73 3.82 9.10 -0.58
CA HIS A 73 2.92 10.17 -0.17
C HIS A 73 3.45 10.87 1.09
N LYS A 74 3.55 12.21 1.06
CA LYS A 74 4.00 13.08 2.18
C LYS A 74 5.24 12.57 2.93
N GLY A 75 6.23 12.05 2.19
CA GLY A 75 7.49 11.55 2.76
C GLY A 75 7.45 10.12 3.30
N VAL A 76 6.30 9.43 3.22
CA VAL A 76 6.16 8.00 3.55
C VAL A 76 6.14 7.19 2.26
N THR A 77 6.87 6.07 2.26
CA THR A 77 6.89 5.09 1.18
C THR A 77 6.08 3.86 1.55
N PHE A 78 5.04 3.54 0.78
CA PHE A 78 4.21 2.35 0.95
C PHE A 78 4.59 1.33 -0.12
N GLU A 79 4.98 0.14 0.27
CA GLU A 79 5.08 -1.00 -0.64
C GLU A 79 3.71 -1.67 -0.70
N VAL A 80 3.00 -1.46 -1.81
CA VAL A 80 1.64 -1.95 -2.01
C VAL A 80 1.73 -3.19 -2.87
N ASP A 81 1.22 -4.30 -2.34
CA ASP A 81 1.11 -5.52 -3.11
C ASP A 81 -0.06 -5.44 -4.11
N LEU A 82 0.13 -6.06 -5.27
CA LEU A 82 -0.89 -6.28 -6.29
C LEU A 82 -0.99 -7.78 -6.56
N ASP A 83 -2.20 -8.33 -6.49
CA ASP A 83 -2.47 -9.71 -6.85
C ASP A 83 -2.34 -9.90 -8.37
N THR A 84 -1.29 -10.59 -8.79
CA THR A 84 -1.00 -10.83 -10.22
C THR A 84 -1.86 -11.93 -10.82
N ASN A 85 -2.36 -12.87 -10.00
CA ASN A 85 -3.23 -13.94 -10.51
C ASN A 85 -4.61 -13.37 -10.87
N ALA A 86 -5.11 -12.46 -10.04
CA ALA A 86 -6.38 -11.77 -10.25
C ALA A 86 -6.28 -10.55 -11.20
N HIS A 87 -5.08 -10.21 -11.70
CA HIS A 87 -4.83 -8.99 -12.48
C HIS A 87 -5.36 -7.73 -11.78
N GLU A 88 -5.06 -7.60 -10.48
CA GLU A 88 -5.61 -6.54 -9.63
C GLU A 88 -5.26 -5.15 -10.17
N CYS A 89 -6.29 -4.33 -10.43
CA CYS A 89 -6.11 -2.97 -10.93
C CYS A 89 -5.51 -2.06 -9.85
N ALA A 90 -4.36 -1.44 -10.13
CA ALA A 90 -3.68 -0.59 -9.15
C ALA A 90 -4.52 0.62 -8.70
N TYR A 91 -5.32 1.22 -9.59
CA TYR A 91 -6.19 2.34 -9.20
C TYR A 91 -7.23 1.92 -8.18
N GLU A 92 -7.86 0.75 -8.37
CA GLU A 92 -8.86 0.22 -7.45
C GLU A 92 -8.22 -0.17 -6.12
N ARG A 93 -7.08 -0.85 -6.19
CA ARG A 93 -6.26 -1.21 -5.02
C ARG A 93 -5.92 0.02 -4.17
N LEU A 94 -5.37 1.06 -4.80
CA LEU A 94 -4.92 2.28 -4.12
C LEU A 94 -6.09 3.14 -3.66
N SER A 95 -7.15 3.24 -4.46
CA SER A 95 -8.40 3.91 -4.08
C SER A 95 -9.00 3.30 -2.81
N ALA A 96 -9.09 1.97 -2.76
CA ALA A 96 -9.54 1.25 -1.58
C ALA A 96 -8.58 1.37 -0.38
N MET A 97 -7.26 1.33 -0.61
CA MET A 97 -6.26 1.42 0.46
C MET A 97 -6.24 2.80 1.13
N PHE A 98 -6.16 3.86 0.32
CA PHE A 98 -6.06 5.25 0.79
C PHE A 98 -7.43 5.89 1.03
N GLN A 99 -8.53 5.17 0.73
CA GLN A 99 -9.91 5.67 0.81
C GLN A 99 -10.15 6.94 -0.01
N ILE A 100 -9.51 7.02 -1.18
CA ILE A 100 -9.63 8.15 -2.11
C ILE A 100 -10.54 7.72 -3.26
N PRO A 101 -11.63 8.43 -3.57
CA PRO A 101 -12.46 8.14 -4.73
C PRO A 101 -11.61 8.02 -6.01
N ILE A 102 -11.87 7.00 -6.82
CA ILE A 102 -11.01 6.64 -7.95
C ILE A 102 -10.87 7.78 -8.98
N ASP A 103 -11.91 8.60 -9.13
CA ASP A 103 -11.96 9.80 -9.97
C ASP A 103 -11.11 10.96 -9.43
N ARG A 104 -10.72 10.90 -8.15
CA ARG A 104 -9.86 11.88 -7.48
C ARG A 104 -8.43 11.39 -7.31
N LEU A 105 -8.18 10.10 -7.56
CA LEU A 105 -6.87 9.50 -7.40
C LEU A 105 -5.96 9.90 -8.57
N LYS A 106 -4.87 10.61 -8.29
CA LYS A 106 -3.86 10.98 -9.29
C LYS A 106 -2.57 10.23 -9.02
N LEU A 107 -2.19 9.38 -9.97
CA LEU A 107 -0.94 8.62 -9.92
C LEU A 107 0.11 9.30 -10.81
N ILE A 108 1.27 9.59 -10.24
CA ILE A 108 2.37 10.26 -10.96
C ILE A 108 3.57 9.32 -11.01
N GLN A 109 4.08 9.06 -12.20
CA GLN A 109 5.30 8.27 -12.41
C GLN A 109 6.36 9.15 -13.07
N LYS A 110 7.53 9.30 -12.44
CA LYS A 110 8.65 10.12 -12.97
C LYS A 110 8.20 11.52 -13.42
N GLY A 111 7.32 12.17 -12.65
CA GLY A 111 6.79 13.50 -12.94
C GLY A 111 5.68 13.57 -13.99
N LYS A 112 5.28 12.45 -14.60
CA LYS A 112 4.16 12.37 -15.54
C LYS A 112 2.92 11.81 -14.86
N LEU A 113 1.78 12.48 -15.06
CA LEU A 113 0.48 11.95 -14.64
C LEU A 113 0.17 10.71 -15.48
N LEU A 114 -0.15 9.61 -14.81
CA LEU A 114 -0.54 8.39 -15.49
C LEU A 114 -1.96 8.51 -16.08
N PRO A 115 -2.23 7.80 -17.18
CA PRO A 115 -3.56 7.76 -17.79
C PRO A 115 -4.65 7.30 -16.81
N ALA A 116 -5.90 7.63 -17.15
CA ALA A 116 -7.07 7.14 -16.42
C ALA A 116 -7.19 5.61 -16.51
N ARG A 117 -7.94 5.01 -15.58
CA ARG A 117 -8.21 3.57 -15.55
C ARG A 117 -8.73 3.07 -16.91
N GLY A 118 -8.25 1.92 -17.35
CA GLY A 118 -8.77 1.20 -18.52
C GLY A 118 -8.14 1.58 -19.86
N THR A 119 -7.12 2.44 -19.87
CA THR A 119 -6.31 2.66 -21.08
C THR A 119 -5.19 1.61 -21.19
N PRO A 120 -4.88 1.09 -22.38
CA PRO A 120 -3.80 0.11 -22.58
C PRO A 120 -2.45 0.55 -22.00
N ASP A 121 -2.11 1.84 -22.17
CA ASP A 121 -0.84 2.44 -21.74
C ASP A 121 -0.62 2.39 -20.21
N LEU A 122 -1.68 2.18 -19.44
CA LEU A 122 -1.63 2.17 -17.98
C LEU A 122 -1.04 0.87 -17.43
N GLU A 123 -1.39 -0.27 -18.01
CA GLU A 123 -0.88 -1.58 -17.58
C GLU A 123 0.63 -1.68 -17.82
N ASP A 124 1.10 -1.12 -18.94
CA ASP A 124 2.52 -1.01 -19.24
C ASP A 124 3.27 -0.09 -18.27
N ALA A 125 2.62 0.97 -17.79
CA ALA A 125 3.21 1.94 -16.88
C ALA A 125 3.33 1.44 -15.43
N LEU A 126 2.50 0.48 -15.02
CA LEU A 126 2.36 -0.01 -13.63
C LEU A 126 2.99 -1.38 -13.40
N ARG A 127 4.10 -1.67 -14.07
CA ARG A 127 4.86 -2.91 -13.88
C ARG A 127 5.43 -3.03 -12.45
N PRO A 128 5.71 -4.26 -11.97
CA PRO A 128 6.36 -4.47 -10.67
C PRO A 128 7.64 -3.63 -10.51
N GLY A 129 7.85 -3.08 -9.31
CA GLY A 129 9.03 -2.26 -9.00
C GLY A 129 8.94 -0.81 -9.45
N VAL A 130 7.83 -0.39 -10.06
CA VAL A 130 7.58 1.01 -10.38
C VAL A 130 7.35 1.82 -9.11
N THR A 131 7.95 3.01 -9.07
CA THR A 131 7.65 4.03 -8.05
C THR A 131 6.62 5.01 -8.60
N ILE A 132 5.53 5.16 -7.85
CA ILE A 132 4.43 6.09 -8.07
C ILE A 132 4.41 7.10 -6.92
N GLN A 133 4.08 8.34 -7.24
CA GLN A 133 3.74 9.37 -6.27
C GLN A 133 2.24 9.60 -6.30
N LEU A 134 1.65 9.74 -5.12
CA LEU A 134 0.22 9.96 -4.93
C LEU A 134 -0.02 11.43 -4.57
N MET A 135 -0.79 12.12 -5.41
CA MET A 135 -1.11 13.56 -5.29
C MET A 135 -2.59 13.81 -5.03
#